data_AF-A0A7J8GU10-F1
#
_entry.id   AF-A0A7J8GU10-F1
#
_cell.length_a   1.000
_cell.length_b   1.000
_cell.length_c   1.000
_cell.angle_alpha   90.00
_cell.angle_beta   90.00
_cell.angle_gamma   90.00
#
_symmetry.space_group_name_H-M   'P 1'
#
loop_
_entity.id
_entity.type
_entity.pdbx_description
1 polymer ?
#
loop_
_entity_poly.entity_id
_entity_poly.type
_entity_poly.pdbx_seq_one_letter_code
_entity_poly.pdbx_strand_id
1 'polypeptide(L)'
;MAAAAETRVFLEVRRRLQSALLILGEPKEGSMPMDISITPSSLQMKTAEGCTEICLPAEVRLVPSSSRGLQYVAGDGLHLRLQARADFSTKLTSMFNQSSQAQDCCTFYCQSCGEVLIRDRKLLRVLPLPAENWGALVGEWCCHPDPFANKPLHPRENDCFIGDSFFLVNLRSDMWQPGPRVAPVETHCLSSENHFKLKPKANTNVICKRCKVMLGETVSSETIKFYITEMIIQPSERKFPIIPRSQFVQSIIAQCLVELSSARSTFRFSIQGHDGKAYILLWLLNSDSLVIESLGSSRSVKKFPLLEDISKADSSSAGNAVKVLYQPCIKSRNEK
;
A
#
# COMPACT_ATOMS: atom_id res chain seq x y z
N MET A 1 -30.60 -19.02 -5.12
CA MET A 1 -31.03 -18.00 -4.13
C MET A 1 -29.93 -16.96 -4.02
N ALA A 2 -30.20 -15.72 -4.44
CA ALA A 2 -29.25 -14.62 -4.29
C ALA A 2 -29.15 -14.25 -2.81
N ALA A 3 -27.94 -14.21 -2.26
CA ALA A 3 -27.69 -13.74 -0.90
C ALA A 3 -28.11 -12.27 -0.82
N ALA A 4 -29.08 -11.96 0.04
CA ALA A 4 -29.58 -10.61 0.25
C ALA A 4 -28.45 -9.72 0.78
N ALA A 5 -28.22 -8.57 0.14
CA ALA A 5 -27.24 -7.60 0.62
C ALA A 5 -27.76 -6.98 1.94
N GLU A 6 -26.99 -7.13 3.02
CA GLU A 6 -27.26 -6.41 4.27
C GLU A 6 -27.02 -4.91 4.09
N THR A 7 -27.88 -4.11 4.73
CA THR A 7 -27.81 -2.63 4.74
C THR A 7 -26.48 -2.17 5.31
N ARG A 8 -25.69 -1.46 4.49
CA ARG A 8 -24.37 -0.97 4.87
C ARG A 8 -24.46 0.43 5.43
N VAL A 9 -23.75 0.70 6.51
CA VAL A 9 -23.55 2.04 7.03
C VAL A 9 -22.10 2.42 6.82
N PHE A 10 -21.88 3.46 6.02
CA PHE A 10 -20.58 3.97 5.63
C PHE A 10 -20.46 5.44 6.01
N LEU A 11 -19.35 5.83 6.62
CA LEU A 11 -19.06 7.20 7.00
C LEU A 11 -17.66 7.60 6.51
N GLU A 12 -17.60 8.53 5.56
CA GLU A 12 -16.34 9.18 5.15
C GLU A 12 -16.20 10.50 5.91
N VAL A 13 -15.15 10.64 6.72
CA VAL A 13 -14.77 11.88 7.41
C VAL A 13 -13.58 12.52 6.70
N ARG A 14 -13.73 13.77 6.27
CA ARG A 14 -12.69 14.60 5.66
C ARG A 14 -12.07 15.50 6.72
N ARG A 15 -10.89 15.11 7.23
CA ARG A 15 -10.24 15.79 8.36
C ARG A 15 -9.94 17.26 8.08
N ARG A 16 -9.43 17.60 6.88
CA ARG A 16 -9.10 19.00 6.53
C ARG A 16 -10.34 19.86 6.36
N LEU A 17 -11.41 19.29 5.81
CA LEU A 17 -12.67 20.00 5.57
C LEU A 17 -13.60 20.01 6.78
N GLN A 18 -13.24 19.26 7.83
CA GLN A 18 -14.10 19.01 8.99
C GLN A 18 -15.53 18.64 8.59
N SER A 19 -15.66 17.78 7.58
CA SER A 19 -16.95 17.34 7.04
C SER A 19 -17.03 15.83 7.01
N ALA A 20 -18.25 15.32 7.04
CA ALA A 20 -18.54 13.91 6.95
C ALA A 20 -19.68 13.65 5.97
N LEU A 21 -19.53 12.57 5.23
CA LEU A 21 -20.54 12.02 4.33
C LEU A 21 -20.96 10.66 4.89
N LEU A 22 -22.20 10.59 5.37
CA LEU A 22 -22.87 9.37 5.73
C LEU A 22 -23.56 8.79 4.50
N ILE A 23 -23.34 7.52 4.23
CA ILE A 23 -24.04 6.74 3.21
C ILE A 23 -24.68 5.54 3.92
N LEU A 24 -25.99 5.43 3.79
CA LEU A 24 -26.77 4.28 4.22
C LEU A 24 -27.17 3.53 2.96
N GLY A 25 -26.63 2.33 2.79
CA GLY A 25 -26.90 1.46 1.65
C GLY A 25 -28.39 1.20 1.47
N GLU A 26 -28.79 0.84 0.25
CA GLU A 26 -30.20 0.61 -0.05
C GLU A 26 -30.85 -0.40 0.94
N PRO A 27 -32.00 -0.04 1.53
CA PRO A 27 -32.83 -0.95 2.30
C PRO A 27 -33.18 -2.22 1.53
N LYS A 28 -33.31 -3.36 2.22
CA LYS A 28 -34.05 -4.48 1.63
C LYS A 28 -35.51 -4.07 1.41
N GLU A 29 -36.11 -4.59 0.35
CA GLU A 29 -37.54 -4.41 0.05
C GLU A 29 -38.37 -4.83 1.29
N GLY A 30 -39.09 -3.88 1.90
CA GLY A 30 -39.88 -4.09 3.12
C GLY A 30 -39.26 -3.61 4.44
N SER A 31 -38.01 -3.10 4.45
CA SER A 31 -37.33 -2.61 5.68
C SER A 31 -37.56 -1.13 6.01
N MET A 32 -38.61 -0.54 5.44
CA MET A 32 -39.06 0.83 5.72
C MET A 32 -40.28 0.81 6.67
N PRO A 33 -40.40 1.74 7.63
CA PRO A 33 -39.53 2.90 7.86
C PRO A 33 -38.20 2.55 8.57
N MET A 34 -37.19 3.39 8.37
CA MET A 34 -35.90 3.33 9.07
C MET A 34 -35.72 4.58 9.92
N ASP A 35 -35.35 4.39 11.18
CA ASP A 35 -35.03 5.48 12.11
C ASP A 35 -33.52 5.63 12.23
N ILE A 36 -33.01 6.84 12.01
CA ILE A 36 -31.59 7.15 12.07
C ILE A 36 -31.37 8.14 13.21
N SER A 37 -30.55 7.74 14.18
CA SER A 37 -30.14 8.59 15.30
C SER A 37 -28.65 8.89 15.21
N ILE A 38 -28.30 10.17 15.17
CA ILE A 38 -26.92 10.64 15.07
C ILE A 38 -26.57 11.36 16.36
N THR A 39 -25.58 10.85 17.08
CA THR A 39 -25.00 11.53 18.25
C THR A 39 -23.60 12.04 17.91
N PRO A 40 -22.97 12.86 18.75
CA PRO A 40 -21.59 13.29 18.52
C PRO A 40 -20.58 12.13 18.46
N SER A 41 -20.86 10.99 19.10
CA SER A 41 -19.91 9.87 19.24
C SER A 41 -20.40 8.55 18.64
N SER A 42 -21.63 8.48 18.15
CA SER A 42 -22.18 7.26 17.56
C SER A 42 -23.23 7.56 16.50
N LEU A 43 -23.46 6.57 15.65
CA LEU A 43 -24.52 6.57 14.67
C LEU A 43 -25.32 5.29 14.79
N GLN A 44 -26.63 5.42 14.93
CA GLN A 44 -27.54 4.30 15.13
C GLN A 44 -28.60 4.29 14.03
N MET A 45 -28.79 3.13 13.41
CA MET A 45 -29.82 2.87 12.42
C MET A 45 -30.72 1.75 12.95
N LYS A 46 -32.01 2.04 13.08
CA LYS A 46 -33.04 1.08 13.47
C LYS A 46 -33.93 0.77 12.29
N THR A 47 -34.11 -0.51 12.03
CA THR A 47 -35.01 -1.05 11.01
C THR A 47 -35.94 -2.06 11.70
N ALA A 48 -36.98 -2.52 10.98
CA ALA A 48 -37.82 -3.61 11.48
C ALA A 48 -37.03 -4.92 11.75
N GLU A 49 -35.87 -5.09 11.11
CA GLU A 49 -35.02 -6.29 11.21
C GLU A 49 -33.98 -6.20 12.34
N GLY A 50 -33.69 -5.00 12.87
CA GLY A 50 -32.71 -4.83 13.93
C GLY A 50 -32.15 -3.42 14.09
N CYS A 51 -31.11 -3.31 14.93
CA CYS A 51 -30.42 -2.06 15.22
C CYS A 51 -28.93 -2.20 14.92
N THR A 52 -28.41 -1.34 14.05
CA THR A 52 -26.98 -1.22 13.74
C THR A 52 -26.44 0.04 14.39
N GLU A 53 -25.43 -0.10 15.23
CA GLU A 53 -24.74 1.03 15.86
C GLU A 53 -23.27 1.05 15.47
N ILE A 54 -22.78 2.22 15.07
CA ILE A 54 -21.37 2.52 14.87
C ILE A 54 -20.92 3.45 15.99
N CYS A 55 -19.94 2.99 16.78
CA CYS A 55 -19.18 3.84 17.67
C CYS A 55 -18.08 4.56 16.88
N LEU A 56 -17.96 5.87 17.06
CA LEU A 56 -16.91 6.64 16.43
C LEU A 56 -15.63 6.58 17.28
N PRO A 57 -14.45 6.60 16.64
CA PRO A 57 -13.18 6.77 17.34
C PRO A 57 -13.19 8.01 18.24
N ALA A 58 -12.38 7.99 19.30
CA ALA A 58 -12.31 9.09 20.26
C ALA A 58 -11.96 10.44 19.60
N GLU A 59 -11.16 10.38 18.53
CA GLU A 59 -10.68 11.51 17.75
C GLU A 59 -11.73 12.09 16.80
N VAL A 60 -12.87 11.43 16.61
CA VAL A 60 -13.93 11.85 15.70
C VAL A 60 -15.18 12.25 16.49
N ARG A 61 -15.70 13.45 16.19
CA ARG A 61 -16.96 13.94 16.74
C ARG A 61 -17.84 14.53 15.64
N LEU A 62 -19.05 14.01 15.50
CA LEU A 62 -20.05 14.57 14.59
C LEU A 62 -20.74 15.77 15.23
N VAL A 63 -21.27 16.66 14.39
CA VAL A 63 -22.15 17.76 14.82
C VAL A 63 -23.54 17.49 14.25
N PRO A 64 -24.43 16.77 14.96
CA PRO A 64 -25.72 16.34 14.41
C PRO A 64 -26.58 17.50 13.90
N SER A 65 -26.54 18.66 14.56
CA SER A 65 -27.29 19.87 14.18
C SER A 65 -26.87 20.48 12.82
N SER A 66 -25.76 20.01 12.24
CA SER A 66 -25.26 20.46 10.92
C SER A 66 -25.74 19.58 9.76
N SER A 67 -26.60 18.59 10.03
CA SER A 67 -27.14 17.66 9.04
C SER A 67 -27.82 18.40 7.89
N ARG A 68 -27.37 18.14 6.66
CA ARG A 68 -27.90 18.78 5.44
C ARG A 68 -27.72 17.91 4.21
N GLY A 69 -28.41 18.26 3.14
CA GLY A 69 -28.24 17.60 1.83
C GLY A 69 -28.61 16.13 1.86
N LEU A 70 -29.72 15.80 2.55
CA LEU A 70 -30.30 14.47 2.52
C LEU A 70 -30.75 14.16 1.08
N GLN A 71 -30.20 13.10 0.50
CA GLN A 71 -30.48 12.73 -0.88
C GLN A 71 -30.47 11.21 -1.04
N TYR A 72 -31.44 10.68 -1.79
CA TYR A 72 -31.39 9.31 -2.26
C TYR A 72 -30.66 9.22 -3.61
N VAL A 73 -29.72 8.29 -3.72
CA VAL A 73 -28.97 7.98 -4.93
C VAL A 73 -29.24 6.54 -5.31
N ALA A 74 -29.91 6.32 -6.44
CA ALA A 74 -30.25 4.99 -6.91
C ALA A 74 -29.00 4.11 -7.08
N GLY A 75 -29.02 2.92 -6.50
CA GLY A 75 -27.93 1.96 -6.48
C GLY A 75 -26.84 2.20 -5.42
N ASP A 76 -26.88 3.32 -4.70
CA ASP A 76 -25.91 3.65 -3.63
C ASP A 76 -26.62 3.72 -2.26
N GLY A 77 -27.73 4.46 -2.19
CA GLY A 77 -28.61 4.54 -1.02
C GLY A 77 -28.88 5.97 -0.57
N LEU A 78 -29.05 6.18 0.75
CA LEU A 78 -29.36 7.47 1.36
C LEU A 78 -28.08 8.17 1.81
N HIS A 79 -27.88 9.39 1.31
CA HIS A 79 -26.70 10.21 1.56
C HIS A 79 -27.07 11.36 2.47
N LEU A 80 -26.24 11.62 3.48
CA LEU A 80 -26.38 12.77 4.36
C LEU A 80 -25.02 13.41 4.62
N ARG A 81 -24.97 14.75 4.57
CA ARG A 81 -23.77 15.51 4.90
C ARG A 81 -23.89 16.14 6.26
N LEU A 82 -22.80 16.13 7.01
CA LEU A 82 -22.70 16.72 8.33
C LEU A 82 -21.28 17.26 8.56
N GLN A 83 -21.12 18.14 9.53
CA GLN A 83 -19.83 18.59 10.02
C GLN A 83 -19.26 17.53 10.97
N ALA A 84 -17.95 17.32 10.89
CA ALA A 84 -17.22 16.41 11.75
C ALA A 84 -15.91 17.05 12.21
N ARG A 85 -15.67 17.05 13.51
CA ARG A 85 -14.38 17.40 14.09
C ARG A 85 -13.55 16.13 14.14
N ALA A 86 -12.42 16.13 13.46
CA ALA A 86 -11.50 15.01 13.47
C ALA A 86 -10.07 15.54 13.53
N ASP A 87 -9.35 15.17 14.58
CA ASP A 87 -7.96 15.55 14.73
C ASP A 87 -7.07 14.71 13.80
N PHE A 88 -5.96 15.30 13.36
CA PHE A 88 -4.95 14.55 12.62
C PHE A 88 -4.22 13.64 13.62
N SER A 89 -4.44 12.33 13.50
CA SER A 89 -3.49 11.37 14.06
C SER A 89 -2.13 11.61 13.39
N THR A 90 -1.16 12.10 14.15
CA THR A 90 0.24 12.33 13.73
C THR A 90 1.00 11.04 13.42
N LYS A 91 0.41 9.87 13.66
CA LYS A 91 0.99 8.58 13.29
C LYS A 91 0.72 8.28 11.80
N LEU A 92 1.37 9.03 10.91
CA LEU A 92 1.68 8.46 9.61
C LEU A 92 2.79 7.44 9.86
N THR A 93 2.42 6.16 9.93
CA THR A 93 3.40 5.09 10.09
C THR A 93 4.15 4.93 8.76
N SER A 94 5.12 5.80 8.51
CA SER A 94 6.14 5.47 7.51
C SER A 94 6.77 4.15 7.93
N MET A 95 6.93 3.26 6.96
CA MET A 95 7.46 1.90 7.15
C MET A 95 8.78 1.87 7.93
N PHE A 96 9.50 2.99 8.00
CA PHE A 96 10.76 3.14 8.72
C PHE A 96 10.79 4.23 9.80
N ASN A 97 9.82 5.15 9.88
CA ASN A 97 9.89 6.26 10.84
C ASN A 97 9.61 5.88 12.30
N GLN A 98 9.41 4.59 12.62
CA GLN A 98 9.45 4.11 14.01
C GLN A 98 10.86 3.72 14.48
N SER A 99 11.89 3.80 13.62
CA SER A 99 13.28 3.42 13.97
C SER A 99 14.16 4.57 14.48
N SER A 100 13.58 5.75 14.79
CA SER A 100 14.33 6.87 15.38
C SER A 100 14.76 6.66 16.83
N GLN A 101 14.44 5.50 17.43
CA GLN A 101 15.19 4.97 18.57
C GLN A 101 16.20 3.93 18.06
N ALA A 102 17.43 4.38 17.90
CA ALA A 102 18.56 3.52 17.58
C ALA A 102 18.75 2.44 18.66
N GLN A 103 18.49 1.16 18.35
CA GLN A 103 19.24 -0.02 18.84
C GLN A 103 18.61 -1.40 18.51
N ASP A 104 17.37 -1.48 18.02
CA ASP A 104 16.73 -2.79 17.83
C ASP A 104 17.16 -3.47 16.52
N CYS A 105 17.57 -4.74 16.62
CA CYS A 105 17.78 -5.60 15.45
C CYS A 105 16.46 -5.78 14.69
N CYS A 106 16.52 -5.77 13.36
CA CYS A 106 15.37 -6.00 12.50
C CYS A 106 15.54 -7.27 11.66
N THR A 107 14.42 -7.90 11.35
CA THR A 107 14.36 -9.08 10.48
C THR A 107 13.55 -8.77 9.24
N PHE A 108 14.05 -9.22 8.10
CA PHE A 108 13.43 -9.08 6.78
C PHE A 108 12.71 -10.38 6.43
N TYR A 109 11.46 -10.26 6.04
CA TYR A 109 10.59 -11.38 5.72
C TYR A 109 10.02 -11.25 4.32
N CYS A 110 9.90 -12.38 3.62
CA CYS A 110 9.08 -12.47 2.41
C CYS A 110 7.62 -12.25 2.77
N GLN A 111 6.99 -11.23 2.20
CA GLN A 111 5.60 -10.91 2.51
C GLN A 111 4.64 -12.04 2.10
N SER A 112 4.91 -12.75 1.00
CA SER A 112 3.99 -13.77 0.47
C SER A 112 3.90 -15.04 1.33
N CYS A 113 4.95 -15.39 2.06
CA CYS A 113 4.96 -16.63 2.87
C CYS A 113 5.40 -16.42 4.32
N GLY A 114 6.13 -15.35 4.63
CA GLY A 114 6.77 -15.09 5.92
C GLY A 114 8.19 -15.65 6.06
N GLU A 115 8.84 -16.04 4.96
CA GLU A 115 10.18 -16.65 5.04
C GLU A 115 11.20 -15.61 5.48
N VAL A 116 12.07 -15.95 6.43
CA VAL A 116 13.13 -15.06 6.88
C VAL A 116 14.23 -14.99 5.83
N LEU A 117 14.55 -13.76 5.40
CA LEU A 117 15.54 -13.45 4.38
C LEU A 117 16.83 -12.93 5.01
N ILE A 118 16.71 -11.99 5.95
CA ILE A 118 17.82 -11.42 6.71
C ILE A 118 17.37 -11.41 8.16
N ARG A 119 18.10 -12.07 9.05
CA ARG A 119 17.76 -12.20 10.47
C ARG A 119 18.61 -11.25 11.31
N ASP A 120 17.99 -10.63 12.31
CA ASP A 120 18.64 -9.85 13.37
C ASP A 120 19.66 -8.83 12.85
N ARG A 121 19.32 -8.17 11.74
CA ARG A 121 20.16 -7.15 11.12
C ARG A 121 20.05 -5.87 11.93
N LYS A 122 21.17 -5.42 12.49
CA LYS A 122 21.30 -4.09 13.05
C LYS A 122 21.47 -3.08 11.91
N LEU A 123 20.51 -2.18 11.72
CA LEU A 123 20.63 -1.07 10.78
C LEU A 123 21.24 0.14 11.49
N LEU A 124 22.41 0.58 11.06
CA LEU A 124 23.09 1.75 11.62
C LEU A 124 22.54 3.05 11.02
N ARG A 125 22.21 3.03 9.73
CA ARG A 125 21.65 4.18 9.03
C ARG A 125 20.57 3.71 8.07
N VAL A 126 19.45 4.42 8.11
CA VAL A 126 18.36 4.29 7.14
C VAL A 126 18.26 5.64 6.44
N LEU A 127 18.65 5.68 5.17
CA LEU A 127 18.76 6.94 4.42
C LEU A 127 17.86 6.92 3.18
N PRO A 128 17.05 7.96 2.94
CA PRO A 128 16.31 8.06 1.69
C PRO A 128 17.27 8.32 0.53
N LEU A 129 17.04 7.65 -0.60
CA LEU A 129 17.68 7.98 -1.87
C LEU A 129 17.04 9.23 -2.47
N PRO A 130 17.75 9.96 -3.34
CA PRO A 130 17.09 10.87 -4.26
C PRO A 130 15.96 10.14 -4.98
N ALA A 131 14.87 10.86 -5.23
CA ALA A 131 13.71 10.35 -5.94
C ALA A 131 14.11 9.63 -7.25
N GLU A 132 13.40 8.56 -7.62
CA GLU A 132 13.74 7.81 -8.85
C GLU A 132 13.70 8.69 -10.11
N ASN A 133 12.87 9.73 -10.11
CA ASN A 133 12.75 10.72 -11.18
C ASN A 133 13.67 11.95 -11.02
N TRP A 134 14.63 11.91 -10.10
CA TRP A 134 15.55 13.03 -9.84
C TRP A 134 16.28 13.49 -11.11
N GLY A 135 16.79 12.56 -11.92
CA GLY A 135 17.45 12.90 -13.18
C GLY A 135 16.56 13.66 -14.17
N ALA A 136 15.26 13.32 -14.24
CA ALA A 136 14.30 14.04 -15.06
C ALA A 136 14.04 15.46 -14.50
N LEU A 137 13.90 15.56 -13.17
CA LEU A 137 13.73 16.86 -12.51
C LEU A 137 14.95 17.76 -12.73
N VAL A 138 16.17 17.23 -12.60
CA VAL A 138 17.40 17.98 -12.87
C VAL A 138 17.46 18.42 -14.34
N GLY A 139 17.13 17.53 -15.28
CA GLY A 139 17.14 17.86 -16.71
C GLY A 139 16.15 18.95 -17.11
N GLU A 140 15.02 19.07 -16.42
CA GLU A 140 13.98 20.07 -16.71
C GLU A 140 14.16 21.38 -15.95
N TRP A 141 14.66 21.34 -14.70
CA TRP A 141 14.57 22.47 -13.77
C TRP A 141 15.91 22.99 -13.26
N CYS A 142 17.00 22.23 -13.40
CA CYS A 142 18.29 22.61 -12.80
C CYS A 142 19.29 23.11 -13.86
N CYS A 143 20.06 24.14 -13.51
CA CYS A 143 21.10 24.70 -14.39
C CYS A 143 22.40 23.88 -14.43
N HIS A 144 22.51 22.81 -13.64
CA HIS A 144 23.68 21.96 -13.54
C HIS A 144 23.29 20.49 -13.73
N PRO A 145 24.19 19.64 -14.24
CA PRO A 145 23.93 18.22 -14.41
C PRO A 145 23.66 17.52 -13.07
N ASP A 146 23.05 16.34 -13.15
CA ASP A 146 22.74 15.54 -11.98
C ASP A 146 24.03 15.13 -11.27
N PRO A 147 24.26 15.57 -10.02
CA PRO A 147 25.48 15.24 -9.28
C PRO A 147 25.65 13.74 -9.01
N PHE A 148 24.58 12.94 -9.19
CA PHE A 148 24.57 11.49 -8.96
C PHE A 148 24.65 10.65 -10.24
N ALA A 149 24.56 11.25 -11.43
CA ALA A 149 24.47 10.52 -12.70
C ALA A 149 25.59 9.48 -12.92
N ASN A 150 26.79 9.73 -12.40
CA ASN A 150 27.96 8.86 -12.56
C ASN A 150 28.41 8.21 -11.23
N LYS A 151 27.63 8.32 -10.16
CA LYS A 151 28.00 7.84 -8.82
C LYS A 151 26.89 6.95 -8.27
N PRO A 152 26.97 5.62 -8.49
CA PRO A 152 25.96 4.73 -7.94
C PRO A 152 26.01 4.77 -6.42
N LEU A 153 24.86 5.06 -5.80
CA LEU A 153 24.72 5.14 -4.36
C LEU A 153 24.52 3.73 -3.80
N HIS A 154 25.59 3.15 -3.24
CA HIS A 154 25.54 1.84 -2.60
C HIS A 154 25.54 1.96 -1.07
N PRO A 155 24.67 1.22 -0.37
CA PRO A 155 24.71 1.14 1.09
C PRO A 155 26.01 0.49 1.54
N ARG A 156 26.60 1.00 2.63
CA ARG A 156 27.67 0.27 3.33
C ARG A 156 27.05 -0.89 4.11
N GLU A 157 27.91 -1.70 4.70
CA GLU A 157 27.48 -2.70 5.65
C GLU A 157 26.62 -2.07 6.76
N ASN A 158 25.49 -2.72 7.07
CA ASN A 158 24.48 -2.25 8.03
C ASN A 158 23.76 -0.93 7.67
N ASP A 159 23.96 -0.39 6.46
CA ASP A 159 23.09 0.67 5.94
C ASP A 159 21.89 0.06 5.19
N CYS A 160 20.77 0.78 5.22
CA CYS A 160 19.62 0.55 4.35
C CYS A 160 19.29 1.86 3.63
N PHE A 161 19.26 1.85 2.31
CA PHE A 161 18.80 3.00 1.54
C PHE A 161 17.36 2.77 1.05
N ILE A 162 16.50 3.79 1.17
CA ILE A 162 15.08 3.72 0.81
C ILE A 162 14.85 4.50 -0.48
N GLY A 163 14.42 3.81 -1.55
CA GLY A 163 13.87 4.43 -2.76
C GLY A 163 12.33 4.52 -2.69
N ASP A 164 11.73 5.08 -3.75
CA ASP A 164 10.26 5.24 -3.82
C ASP A 164 9.52 3.88 -3.82
N SER A 165 10.14 2.84 -4.41
CA SER A 165 9.54 1.51 -4.59
C SER A 165 10.40 0.34 -4.09
N PHE A 166 11.55 0.61 -3.47
CA PHE A 166 12.52 -0.42 -3.11
C PHE A 166 13.42 -0.05 -1.94
N PHE A 167 14.11 -1.05 -1.40
CA PHE A 167 15.20 -0.92 -0.43
C PHE A 167 16.51 -1.38 -1.06
N LEU A 168 17.61 -0.68 -0.82
CA LEU A 168 18.95 -1.19 -1.06
C LEU A 168 19.56 -1.60 0.27
N VAL A 169 20.07 -2.83 0.32
CA VAL A 169 20.81 -3.33 1.47
C VAL A 169 22.11 -3.96 1.01
N ASN A 170 23.16 -3.78 1.81
CA ASN A 170 24.40 -4.51 1.64
C ASN A 170 24.28 -5.89 2.30
N LEU A 171 24.44 -6.94 1.50
CA LEU A 171 24.52 -8.34 1.90
C LEU A 171 25.90 -8.86 1.51
N ARG A 172 26.78 -9.02 2.50
CA ARG A 172 27.99 -9.83 2.30
C ARG A 172 27.58 -11.25 1.91
N SER A 173 28.34 -11.85 0.99
CA SER A 173 28.03 -13.14 0.36
C SER A 173 27.97 -14.33 1.32
N ASP A 174 28.36 -14.18 2.58
CA ASP A 174 28.34 -15.20 3.63
C ASP A 174 26.99 -15.35 4.33
N MET A 175 26.13 -14.32 4.30
CA MET A 175 24.80 -14.36 4.94
C MET A 175 23.65 -14.78 3.99
N TRP A 176 23.88 -14.74 2.67
CA TRP A 176 22.90 -15.15 1.67
C TRP A 176 23.36 -16.44 0.98
N GLN A 177 22.61 -17.53 1.14
CA GLN A 177 22.81 -18.76 0.37
C GLN A 177 21.94 -18.68 -0.89
N PRO A 178 22.50 -18.47 -2.08
CA PRO A 178 21.73 -18.59 -3.31
C PRO A 178 21.22 -20.02 -3.44
N GLY A 179 19.98 -20.19 -3.93
CA GLY A 179 19.49 -21.51 -4.34
C GLY A 179 20.43 -22.17 -5.36
N PRO A 180 20.33 -23.50 -5.56
CA PRO A 180 21.33 -24.26 -6.29
C PRO A 180 21.62 -23.65 -7.66
N ARG A 181 22.88 -23.24 -7.86
CA ARG A 181 23.40 -22.91 -9.19
C ARG A 181 23.40 -24.20 -10.00
N VAL A 182 22.54 -24.30 -11.00
CA VAL A 182 22.69 -25.33 -12.03
C VAL A 182 23.91 -24.91 -12.85
N ALA A 183 25.02 -25.61 -12.64
CA ALA A 183 26.25 -25.39 -13.40
C ALA A 183 25.99 -25.71 -14.89
N PRO A 184 26.47 -24.89 -15.84
CA PRO A 184 26.49 -25.29 -17.23
C PRO A 184 27.54 -26.39 -17.38
N VAL A 185 27.14 -27.49 -18.03
CA VAL A 185 28.05 -28.54 -18.48
C VAL A 185 29.06 -27.90 -19.44
N GLU A 186 30.34 -27.96 -19.09
CA GLU A 186 31.44 -27.51 -19.94
C GLU A 186 31.63 -28.52 -21.08
N THR A 187 31.20 -28.13 -22.29
CA THR A 187 31.66 -28.80 -23.52
C THR A 187 32.76 -27.94 -24.12
N HIS A 188 34.00 -28.40 -24.00
CA HIS A 188 35.15 -27.81 -24.67
C HIS A 188 35.02 -27.93 -26.20
N CYS A 189 35.01 -26.80 -26.91
CA CYS A 189 35.44 -26.75 -28.30
C CYS A 189 36.28 -25.48 -28.53
N LEU A 190 37.52 -25.71 -28.99
CA LEU A 190 38.43 -24.70 -29.51
C LEU A 190 37.94 -24.24 -30.89
N SER A 191 37.77 -22.93 -31.11
CA SER A 191 38.21 -22.22 -32.32
C SER A 191 37.78 -20.75 -32.31
N SER A 192 38.44 -20.01 -33.21
CA SER A 192 38.73 -18.58 -33.24
C SER A 192 37.59 -17.69 -33.77
N GLU A 193 37.79 -16.38 -33.52
CA GLU A 193 37.27 -15.20 -34.23
C GLU A 193 36.06 -14.42 -33.70
N ASN A 194 36.23 -13.10 -33.83
CA ASN A 194 35.58 -12.00 -33.15
C ASN A 194 34.10 -11.84 -33.51
N HIS A 195 33.21 -12.12 -32.55
CA HIS A 195 31.89 -11.50 -32.48
C HIS A 195 31.61 -11.14 -31.02
N PHE A 196 31.12 -9.92 -30.78
CA PHE A 196 30.61 -9.45 -29.49
C PHE A 196 29.51 -10.40 -28.99
N LYS A 197 29.92 -11.50 -28.34
CA LYS A 197 29.05 -12.37 -27.57
C LYS A 197 28.62 -11.58 -26.34
N LEU A 198 27.42 -11.01 -26.39
CA LEU A 198 26.67 -10.65 -25.20
C LEU A 198 26.72 -11.88 -24.28
N LYS A 199 27.57 -11.79 -23.25
CA LYS A 199 27.61 -12.79 -22.18
C LYS A 199 26.17 -12.96 -21.68
N PRO A 200 25.69 -14.19 -21.45
CA PRO A 200 24.34 -14.39 -20.92
C PRO A 200 24.22 -13.54 -19.65
N LYS A 201 23.26 -12.61 -19.68
CA LYS A 201 22.99 -11.68 -18.57
C LYS A 201 22.75 -12.55 -17.34
N ALA A 202 23.69 -12.54 -16.39
CA ALA A 202 23.59 -13.34 -15.19
C ALA A 202 22.22 -13.06 -14.55
N ASN A 203 21.53 -14.10 -14.09
CA ASN A 203 20.24 -13.95 -13.42
C ASN A 203 20.41 -13.02 -12.21
N THR A 204 20.00 -11.76 -12.36
CA THR A 204 20.04 -10.75 -11.30
C THR A 204 18.88 -10.91 -10.33
N ASN A 205 17.89 -11.75 -10.63
CA ASN A 205 16.69 -11.88 -9.82
C ASN A 205 16.98 -12.50 -8.45
N VAL A 206 16.48 -11.84 -7.40
CA VAL A 206 16.47 -12.36 -6.03
C VAL A 206 15.12 -13.02 -5.79
N ILE A 207 15.13 -14.30 -5.43
CA ILE A 207 13.93 -15.14 -5.34
C ILE A 207 13.78 -15.69 -3.92
N CYS A 208 12.55 -15.74 -3.41
CA CYS A 208 12.27 -16.37 -2.13
C CYS A 208 12.60 -17.87 -2.19
N LYS A 209 13.45 -18.35 -1.29
CA LYS A 209 13.83 -19.77 -1.24
C LYS A 209 12.63 -20.72 -1.01
N ARG A 210 11.59 -20.26 -0.30
CA ARG A 210 10.39 -21.05 0.02
C ARG A 210 9.31 -21.00 -1.05
N CYS A 211 8.74 -19.82 -1.32
CA CYS A 211 7.60 -19.69 -2.25
C CYS A 211 7.97 -19.36 -3.70
N LYS A 212 9.28 -19.19 -4.00
CA LYS A 212 9.80 -18.90 -5.34
C LYS A 212 9.32 -17.59 -6.00
N VAL A 213 8.67 -16.70 -5.24
CA VAL A 213 8.33 -15.34 -5.68
C VAL A 213 9.60 -14.49 -5.85
N MET A 214 9.63 -13.64 -6.87
CA MET A 214 10.68 -12.64 -7.07
C MET A 214 10.56 -11.54 -6.01
N LEU A 215 11.63 -11.31 -5.26
CA LEU A 215 11.69 -10.35 -4.15
C LEU A 215 12.43 -9.06 -4.52
N GLY A 216 13.24 -9.10 -5.58
CA GLY A 216 14.17 -8.03 -5.89
C GLY A 216 15.20 -8.41 -6.95
N GLU A 217 16.27 -7.63 -7.01
CA GLU A 217 17.38 -7.78 -7.95
C GLU A 217 18.75 -7.48 -7.32
N THR A 218 19.78 -8.20 -7.75
CA THR A 218 21.18 -7.97 -7.40
C THR A 218 21.73 -6.83 -8.24
N VAL A 219 22.09 -5.72 -7.58
CA VAL A 219 22.61 -4.50 -8.25
C VAL A 219 24.13 -4.57 -8.39
N SER A 220 24.81 -5.12 -7.39
CA SER A 220 26.25 -5.36 -7.38
C SER A 220 26.56 -6.65 -6.62
N SER A 221 27.84 -7.05 -6.54
CA SER A 221 28.26 -8.26 -5.79
C SER A 221 27.80 -8.28 -4.33
N GLU A 222 27.58 -7.11 -3.73
CA GLU A 222 27.23 -6.96 -2.31
C GLU A 222 25.92 -6.21 -2.10
N THR A 223 25.33 -5.60 -3.13
CA THR A 223 24.10 -4.81 -2.99
C THR A 223 22.91 -5.52 -3.60
N ILE A 224 21.87 -5.71 -2.78
CA ILE A 224 20.58 -6.23 -3.22
C ILE A 224 19.54 -5.11 -3.13
N LYS A 225 18.75 -4.98 -4.19
CA LYS A 225 17.54 -4.19 -4.25
C LYS A 225 16.34 -5.07 -3.97
N PHE A 226 15.61 -4.82 -2.89
CA PHE A 226 14.36 -5.52 -2.57
C PHE A 226 13.17 -4.62 -2.87
N TYR A 227 12.11 -5.17 -3.47
CA TYR A 227 10.89 -4.43 -3.73
C TYR A 227 10.07 -4.24 -2.44
N ILE A 228 9.63 -3.01 -2.19
CA ILE A 228 8.89 -2.66 -0.96
C ILE A 228 7.56 -3.43 -0.83
N THR A 229 6.97 -3.80 -1.97
CA THR A 229 5.75 -4.60 -2.01
C THR A 229 5.99 -6.06 -1.65
N GLU A 230 7.21 -6.58 -1.72
CA GLU A 230 7.49 -8.01 -1.48
C GLU A 230 8.07 -8.28 -0.09
N MET A 231 8.46 -7.24 0.64
CA MET A 231 9.18 -7.33 1.91
C MET A 231 8.36 -6.83 3.09
N ILE A 232 8.47 -7.54 4.21
CA ILE A 232 8.12 -7.02 5.54
C ILE A 232 9.41 -6.85 6.33
N ILE A 233 9.61 -5.69 6.95
CA ILE A 233 10.75 -5.41 7.82
C ILE A 233 10.19 -5.10 9.21
N GLN A 234 10.61 -5.87 10.21
CA GLN A 234 10.07 -5.77 11.58
C GLN A 234 11.20 -5.87 12.61
N PRO A 235 11.05 -5.26 13.79
CA PRO A 235 11.93 -5.54 14.93
C PRO A 235 11.91 -7.04 15.26
N SER A 236 13.08 -7.63 15.50
CA SER A 236 13.25 -9.09 15.59
C SER A 236 12.44 -9.78 16.70
N GLU A 237 12.12 -9.06 17.77
CA GLU A 237 11.38 -9.60 18.91
C GLU A 237 9.85 -9.56 18.73
N ARG A 238 9.35 -8.88 17.70
CA ARG A 238 7.91 -8.68 17.50
C ARG A 238 7.32 -9.76 16.61
N LYS A 239 6.38 -10.54 17.16
CA LYS A 239 5.47 -11.36 16.36
C LYS A 239 4.48 -10.45 15.63
N PHE A 240 4.25 -10.72 14.36
CA PHE A 240 3.26 -9.99 13.57
C PHE A 240 2.39 -10.98 12.77
N PRO A 241 1.09 -10.70 12.63
CA PRO A 241 0.26 -11.43 11.70
C PRO A 241 0.66 -11.06 10.26
N ILE A 242 0.79 -12.05 9.40
CA ILE A 242 0.94 -11.80 7.96
C ILE A 242 -0.43 -11.43 7.43
N ILE A 243 -0.61 -10.16 7.07
CA ILE A 243 -1.84 -9.70 6.42
C ILE A 243 -1.93 -10.24 4.97
N PRO A 244 -3.14 -10.40 4.42
CA PRO A 244 -3.33 -10.80 3.03
C PRO A 244 -2.52 -9.94 2.06
N ARG A 245 -1.95 -10.58 1.04
CA ARG A 245 -1.10 -9.96 0.00
C ARG A 245 -1.69 -8.67 -0.55
N SER A 246 -2.95 -8.72 -0.90
CA SER A 246 -3.70 -7.62 -1.48
C SER A 246 -3.86 -6.43 -0.55
N GLN A 247 -4.18 -6.66 0.73
CA GLN A 247 -4.25 -5.62 1.76
C GLN A 247 -2.86 -4.99 2.01
N PHE A 248 -1.81 -5.81 1.99
CA PHE A 248 -0.43 -5.32 2.11
C PHE A 248 -0.09 -4.39 0.95
N VAL A 249 -0.25 -4.83 -0.30
CA VAL A 249 0.03 -4.00 -1.49
C VAL A 249 -0.75 -2.69 -1.43
N GLN A 250 -2.04 -2.75 -1.12
CA GLN A 250 -2.88 -1.56 -1.01
C GLN A 250 -2.34 -0.58 0.03
N SER A 251 -1.94 -1.08 1.19
CA SER A 251 -1.39 -0.24 2.28
C SER A 251 -0.08 0.42 1.86
N ILE A 252 0.82 -0.33 1.22
CA ILE A 252 2.09 0.18 0.69
C ILE A 252 1.85 1.25 -0.37
N ILE A 253 1.01 0.96 -1.37
CA ILE A 253 0.71 1.91 -2.45
C ILE A 253 0.05 3.17 -1.88
N ALA A 254 -0.93 3.03 -0.98
CA ALA A 254 -1.57 4.17 -0.34
C ALA A 254 -0.55 5.03 0.40
N GLN A 255 0.36 4.41 1.15
CA GLN A 255 1.43 5.13 1.86
C GLN A 255 2.35 5.87 0.88
N CYS A 256 2.82 5.21 -0.18
CA CYS A 256 3.63 5.86 -1.23
C CYS A 256 2.91 7.05 -1.85
N LEU A 257 1.62 6.94 -2.17
CA LEU A 257 0.83 8.04 -2.74
C LEU A 257 0.77 9.25 -1.80
N VAL A 258 0.56 9.02 -0.50
CA VAL A 258 0.50 10.08 0.52
C VAL A 258 1.88 10.74 0.69
N GLU A 259 2.94 9.95 0.83
CA GLU A 259 4.30 10.47 1.01
C GLU A 259 4.75 11.27 -0.22
N LEU A 260 4.61 10.71 -1.41
CA LEU A 260 5.01 11.36 -2.65
C LEU A 260 4.22 12.64 -2.93
N SER A 261 2.91 12.66 -2.67
CA SER A 261 2.08 13.87 -2.85
C SER A 261 2.30 14.94 -1.78
N SER A 262 2.83 14.56 -0.61
CA SER A 262 3.23 15.53 0.41
C SER A 262 4.56 16.21 0.06
N ALA A 263 5.47 15.47 -0.58
CA ALA A 263 6.78 15.97 -0.98
C ALA A 263 6.78 16.64 -2.37
N ARG A 264 5.82 16.31 -3.23
CA ARG A 264 5.77 16.77 -4.62
C ARG A 264 4.42 17.42 -4.92
N SER A 265 4.40 18.48 -5.72
CA SER A 265 3.18 19.08 -6.27
C SER A 265 2.57 18.25 -7.42
N THR A 266 2.68 16.91 -7.37
CA THR A 266 2.04 15.99 -8.31
C THR A 266 1.07 15.07 -7.60
N PHE A 267 -0.06 14.85 -8.26
CA PHE A 267 -1.12 13.95 -7.80
C PHE A 267 -1.41 12.87 -8.84
N ARG A 268 -0.53 12.71 -9.83
CA ARG A 268 -0.66 11.74 -10.92
C ARG A 268 0.46 10.74 -10.85
N PHE A 269 0.12 9.46 -10.87
CA PHE A 269 1.04 8.35 -10.66
C PHE A 269 0.80 7.25 -11.69
N SER A 270 1.83 6.45 -11.94
CA SER A 270 1.74 5.26 -12.79
C SER A 270 2.28 4.07 -12.00
N ILE A 271 1.50 3.00 -11.92
CA ILE A 271 1.97 1.70 -11.43
C ILE A 271 2.55 0.96 -12.63
N GLN A 272 3.84 0.64 -12.56
CA GLN A 272 4.56 -0.06 -13.61
C GLN A 272 5.00 -1.44 -13.15
N GLY A 273 5.07 -2.38 -14.08
CA GLY A 273 5.74 -3.66 -13.87
C GLY A 273 7.25 -3.51 -13.92
N HIS A 274 7.95 -4.59 -13.61
CA HIS A 274 9.41 -4.68 -13.73
C HIS A 274 9.90 -4.53 -15.18
N ASP A 275 9.02 -4.72 -16.15
CA ASP A 275 9.25 -4.51 -17.58
C ASP A 275 9.13 -3.04 -18.01
N GLY A 276 8.84 -2.13 -17.06
CA GLY A 276 8.61 -0.71 -17.31
C GLY A 276 7.24 -0.40 -17.91
N LYS A 277 6.39 -1.42 -18.10
CA LYS A 277 5.07 -1.23 -18.68
C LYS A 277 4.12 -0.68 -17.64
N ALA A 278 3.39 0.39 -17.99
CA ALA A 278 2.31 0.90 -17.15
C ALA A 278 1.13 -0.08 -17.10
N TYR A 279 0.68 -0.41 -15.89
CA TYR A 279 -0.50 -1.25 -15.64
C TYR A 279 -1.71 -0.42 -15.20
N ILE A 280 -1.49 0.64 -14.41
CA ILE A 280 -2.54 1.50 -13.89
C ILE A 280 -2.03 2.94 -13.85
N LEU A 281 -2.83 3.88 -14.36
CA LEU A 281 -2.67 5.31 -14.08
C LEU A 281 -3.55 5.69 -12.90
N LEU A 282 -3.02 6.49 -11.98
CA LEU A 282 -3.68 6.90 -10.75
C LEU A 282 -3.67 8.42 -10.62
N TRP A 283 -4.80 8.97 -10.18
CA TRP A 283 -4.95 10.35 -9.77
C TRP A 283 -5.40 10.37 -8.32
N LEU A 284 -4.56 10.92 -7.45
CA LEU A 284 -4.86 11.12 -6.05
C LEU A 284 -5.85 12.28 -5.90
N LEU A 285 -7.06 11.99 -5.44
CA LEU A 285 -8.12 12.98 -5.24
C LEU A 285 -8.12 13.52 -3.81
N ASN A 286 -7.87 12.67 -2.82
CA ASN A 286 -7.67 13.08 -1.44
C ASN A 286 -6.83 12.06 -0.64
N SER A 287 -6.21 12.53 0.43
CA SER A 287 -5.41 11.74 1.38
C SER A 287 -5.80 11.95 2.84
N ASP A 288 -6.85 12.75 3.09
CA ASP A 288 -7.30 13.16 4.41
C ASP A 288 -8.61 12.49 4.85
N SER A 289 -8.99 11.40 4.17
CA SER A 289 -10.21 10.65 4.47
C SER A 289 -9.97 9.62 5.57
N LEU A 290 -10.88 9.58 6.53
CA LEU A 290 -11.05 8.50 7.49
C LEU A 290 -12.38 7.82 7.18
N VAL A 291 -12.35 6.53 6.91
CA VAL A 291 -13.53 5.73 6.59
C VAL A 291 -13.91 4.89 7.80
N ILE A 292 -15.19 4.89 8.14
CA ILE A 292 -15.76 4.10 9.23
C ILE A 292 -16.93 3.32 8.66
N GLU A 293 -16.87 1.99 8.80
CA GLU A 293 -17.88 1.07 8.27
C GLU A 293 -18.39 0.15 9.38
N SER A 294 -19.70 -0.09 9.40
CA SER A 294 -20.29 -1.21 10.15
C SER A 294 -20.25 -2.45 9.27
N LEU A 295 -19.44 -3.44 9.65
CA LEU A 295 -19.44 -4.73 8.99
C LEU A 295 -20.57 -5.61 9.58
N GLY A 296 -21.79 -5.44 9.07
CA GLY A 296 -22.72 -6.59 9.03
C GLY A 296 -22.07 -7.68 8.18
N SER A 297 -22.15 -8.94 8.58
CA SER A 297 -21.55 -10.06 7.85
C SER A 297 -22.11 -10.19 6.43
N SER A 298 -21.56 -9.45 5.48
CA SER A 298 -22.10 -9.36 4.12
C SER A 298 -21.00 -9.40 3.05
N ARG A 299 -21.02 -10.53 2.33
CA ARG A 299 -20.14 -10.94 1.23
C ARG A 299 -20.39 -10.23 -0.12
N SER A 300 -21.12 -9.12 -0.17
CA SER A 300 -21.50 -8.52 -1.47
C SER A 300 -21.46 -6.99 -1.49
N VAL A 301 -20.28 -6.39 -1.38
CA VAL A 301 -20.01 -5.23 -2.25
C VAL A 301 -19.61 -5.89 -3.57
N LYS A 302 -19.76 -5.25 -4.73
CA LYS A 302 -18.88 -5.58 -5.88
C LYS A 302 -17.44 -5.18 -5.52
N LYS A 303 -16.89 -5.88 -4.51
CA LYS A 303 -15.49 -5.98 -4.14
C LYS A 303 -14.83 -6.64 -5.35
N PHE A 304 -13.73 -6.08 -5.81
CA PHE A 304 -12.87 -6.75 -6.77
C PHE A 304 -12.61 -8.18 -6.27
N PRO A 305 -12.82 -9.23 -7.09
CA PRO A 305 -12.73 -10.63 -6.65
C PRO A 305 -11.29 -11.09 -6.31
N LEU A 306 -10.38 -10.16 -6.02
CA LEU A 306 -8.99 -10.41 -5.63
C LEU A 306 -8.71 -10.07 -4.16
N LEU A 307 -9.74 -9.73 -3.37
CA LEU A 307 -9.63 -9.39 -1.95
C LEU A 307 -10.66 -10.15 -1.08
N GLU A 308 -10.29 -11.36 -0.68
CA GLU A 308 -10.77 -12.04 0.54
C GLU A 308 -9.49 -12.43 1.34
N ASP A 309 -9.45 -12.55 2.67
CA ASP A 309 -10.53 -12.72 3.64
C ASP A 309 -10.11 -12.44 5.10
N ILE A 310 -11.13 -12.36 5.96
CA ILE A 310 -11.26 -12.70 7.40
C ILE A 310 -10.17 -12.22 8.38
N SER A 311 -10.52 -11.22 9.18
CA SER A 311 -10.25 -11.26 10.63
C SER A 311 -11.42 -10.63 11.38
N LYS A 312 -11.85 -11.29 12.46
CA LYS A 312 -12.94 -10.85 13.34
C LYS A 312 -12.65 -9.42 13.81
N ALA A 313 -13.51 -8.47 13.47
CA ALA A 313 -13.40 -7.09 13.92
C ALA A 313 -14.55 -6.79 14.88
N ASP A 314 -14.17 -6.24 16.02
CA ASP A 314 -15.05 -5.45 16.88
C ASP A 314 -15.85 -4.43 16.05
N SER A 315 -17.01 -4.03 16.59
CA SER A 315 -18.16 -3.41 15.91
C SER A 315 -17.96 -2.10 15.13
N SER A 316 -16.72 -1.64 14.91
CA SER A 316 -16.42 -0.50 14.01
C SER A 316 -14.97 -0.55 13.53
N SER A 317 -14.74 -0.74 12.22
CA SER A 317 -13.41 -0.64 11.61
C SER A 317 -13.19 0.77 11.06
N ALA A 318 -12.50 1.63 11.82
CA ALA A 318 -12.07 2.94 11.34
C ALA A 318 -10.69 2.83 10.66
N GLY A 319 -10.56 3.29 9.41
CA GLY A 319 -9.33 3.20 8.63
C GLY A 319 -9.01 4.48 7.86
N ASN A 320 -7.75 4.90 7.87
CA ASN A 320 -7.29 5.94 6.95
C ASN A 320 -7.46 5.45 5.51
N ALA A 321 -7.99 6.31 4.65
CA ALA A 321 -8.26 5.99 3.26
C ALA A 321 -7.74 7.09 2.34
N VAL A 322 -7.37 6.67 1.14
CA VAL A 322 -6.92 7.53 0.06
C VAL A 322 -7.91 7.39 -1.08
N LYS A 323 -8.53 8.49 -1.52
CA LYS A 323 -9.45 8.45 -2.67
C LYS A 323 -8.63 8.66 -3.93
N VAL A 324 -8.73 7.70 -4.83
CA VAL A 324 -8.04 7.72 -6.12
C VAL A 324 -9.05 7.57 -7.25
N LEU A 325 -8.80 8.28 -8.35
CA LEU A 325 -9.32 7.92 -9.66
C LEU A 325 -8.25 7.06 -10.34
N TYR A 326 -8.65 6.00 -11.03
CA TYR A 326 -7.69 5.12 -11.69
C TYR A 326 -8.15 4.69 -13.07
N GLN A 327 -7.17 4.43 -13.94
CA GLN A 327 -7.38 3.92 -15.30
C GLN A 327 -6.45 2.72 -15.53
N PRO A 328 -6.99 1.51 -15.70
CA PRO A 328 -6.20 0.34 -16.10
C PRO A 328 -5.61 0.52 -17.51
N CYS A 329 -4.38 0.07 -17.72
CA CYS A 329 -3.62 0.19 -18.98
C CYS A 329 -3.46 -1.15 -19.71
N ILE A 330 -4.08 -2.22 -19.23
CA ILE A 330 -3.99 -3.54 -19.86
C ILE A 330 -4.71 -3.50 -21.23
N LYS A 331 -4.09 -4.09 -22.26
CA LYS A 331 -4.62 -4.14 -23.64
C LYS A 331 -5.95 -4.90 -23.69
N SER A 332 -7.07 -4.19 -23.55
CA SER A 332 -8.40 -4.46 -24.14
C SER A 332 -9.47 -3.59 -23.48
N ARG A 333 -9.72 -2.38 -24.01
CA ARG A 333 -11.02 -1.67 -23.93
C ARG A 333 -11.06 -0.29 -24.60
N ASN A 334 -9.96 0.18 -25.18
CA ASN A 334 -9.91 1.42 -25.95
C ASN A 334 -9.58 1.17 -27.44
N GLU A 335 -10.09 0.08 -28.02
CA GLU A 335 -10.42 0.11 -29.44
C GLU A 335 -11.83 0.70 -29.51
N LYS A 336 -11.91 1.96 -29.91
CA LYS A 336 -13.15 2.62 -30.30
C LYS A 336 -13.31 2.50 -31.80
#